data_AF-A0A532AQ63-F1
#
_entry.id   AF-A0A532AQ63-F1
#
_cell.length_a   1.000
_cell.length_b   1.000
_cell.length_c   1.000
_cell.angle_alpha   90.00
_cell.angle_beta   90.00
_cell.angle_gamma   90.00
#
_symmetry.space_group_name_H-M   'P 1'
#
loop_
_entity.id
_entity.type
_entity.pdbx_description
1 polymer ?
#
loop_
_entity_poly.entity_id
_entity_poly.type
_entity_poly.pdbx_seq_one_letter_code
_entity_poly.pdbx_strand_id
1 'polypeptide(L)'
;MRSLLHAVLLGLLGAGIVHIIVLLLVPEFSERDAWSRLAMASDLYKMTRLDAEAGGAPVVKSVDPLFYAAACRFDLAEGMVRVKAPGKVPFWSISVYDRGGHNIYSFNDHSATAGVLDTVVLTPAQMIEVR
;
A
#
# COMPACT_ATOMS: atom_id res chain seq x y z
N MET A 1 35.49 -37.40 -10.89
CA MET A 1 34.10 -37.16 -11.34
C MET A 1 33.10 -36.97 -10.20
N ARG A 2 33.11 -37.81 -9.15
CA ARG A 2 32.20 -37.63 -7.99
C ARG A 2 32.35 -36.29 -7.29
N SER A 3 33.57 -35.83 -6.99
CA SER A 3 33.80 -34.52 -6.35
C SER A 3 33.25 -33.34 -7.16
N LEU A 4 33.41 -33.37 -8.48
CA LEU A 4 32.85 -32.37 -9.40
C LEU A 4 31.32 -32.34 -9.36
N LEU A 5 30.67 -33.51 -9.37
CA LEU A 5 29.21 -33.59 -9.25
C LEU A 5 28.71 -33.02 -7.91
N HIS A 6 29.42 -33.28 -6.81
CA HIS A 6 29.04 -32.74 -5.49
C HIS A 6 29.23 -31.23 -5.46
N ALA A 7 30.32 -30.70 -6.01
CA ALA A 7 30.57 -29.26 -6.10
C ALA A 7 29.49 -28.54 -6.91
N VAL A 8 29.06 -29.12 -8.04
CA VAL A 8 27.98 -28.55 -8.89
C VAL A 8 26.63 -28.57 -8.16
N LEU A 9 26.29 -29.67 -7.48
CA LEU A 9 25.04 -29.76 -6.71
C LEU A 9 25.00 -28.74 -5.57
N LEU A 10 26.10 -28.59 -4.83
CA LEU A 10 26.22 -27.58 -3.78
C LEU A 10 26.11 -26.16 -4.32
N GLY A 11 26.74 -25.89 -5.46
CA GLY A 11 26.65 -24.60 -6.15
C GLY A 11 25.22 -24.28 -6.59
N LEU A 12 24.50 -25.24 -7.19
CA LEU A 12 23.11 -25.08 -7.61
C LEU A 12 22.17 -24.87 -6.42
N LEU A 13 22.37 -25.62 -5.33
CA LEU A 13 21.60 -25.46 -4.11
C LEU A 13 21.81 -24.06 -3.52
N GLY A 14 23.07 -23.62 -3.41
CA GLY A 14 23.41 -22.28 -2.92
C GLY A 14 22.84 -21.17 -3.80
N ALA A 15 22.97 -21.31 -5.13
CA ALA A 15 22.38 -20.36 -6.08
C ALA A 15 20.85 -20.28 -5.96
N GLY A 16 20.18 -21.43 -5.79
CA GLY A 16 18.73 -21.48 -5.57
C GLY A 16 18.31 -20.77 -4.29
N ILE A 17 19.04 -20.99 -3.18
CA ILE A 17 18.76 -20.32 -1.90
C ILE A 17 18.92 -18.80 -2.04
N VAL A 18 20.05 -18.34 -2.59
CA VAL A 18 20.29 -16.90 -2.79
C VAL A 18 19.24 -16.28 -3.71
N HIS A 19 18.85 -16.98 -4.78
CA HIS A 19 17.81 -16.52 -5.69
C HIS A 19 16.47 -16.33 -4.98
N ILE A 20 16.03 -17.31 -4.19
CA ILE A 20 14.78 -17.23 -3.42
C ILE A 20 14.85 -16.06 -2.43
N ILE A 21 15.95 -15.91 -1.69
CA ILE A 21 16.13 -14.82 -0.73
C ILE A 21 16.03 -13.46 -1.44
N VAL A 22 16.72 -13.29 -2.57
CA VAL A 22 16.66 -12.04 -3.34
C VAL A 22 15.24 -11.77 -3.82
N LEU A 23 14.53 -12.75 -4.36
CA LEU A 23 13.14 -12.57 -4.80
C LEU A 23 12.20 -12.16 -3.66
N LEU A 24 12.40 -12.70 -2.45
CA LEU A 24 11.61 -12.31 -1.28
C LEU A 24 11.96 -10.92 -0.75
N LEU A 25 13.19 -10.45 -0.97
CA LEU A 25 13.64 -9.10 -0.58
C LEU A 25 13.25 -8.01 -1.60
N VAL A 26 13.00 -8.38 -2.87
CA VAL A 26 12.62 -7.42 -3.93
C VAL A 26 11.49 -6.46 -3.50
N PRO A 27 10.39 -6.90 -2.85
CA PRO A 27 9.31 -5.99 -2.43
C PRO A 27 9.75 -4.92 -1.43
N GLU A 28 10.71 -5.22 -0.55
CA GLU A 28 11.19 -4.28 0.47
C GLU A 28 12.15 -3.22 -0.10
N PHE A 29 12.94 -3.59 -1.11
CA PHE A 29 13.96 -2.70 -1.70
C PHE A 29 13.54 -2.08 -3.03
N SER A 30 12.36 -2.41 -3.55
CA SER A 30 11.88 -1.87 -4.82
C SER A 30 11.38 -0.43 -4.67
N GLU A 31 12.18 0.55 -5.08
CA GLU A 31 11.80 1.98 -5.17
C GLU A 31 10.59 2.25 -6.11
N ARG A 32 10.14 1.24 -6.86
CA ARG A 32 8.96 1.32 -7.75
C ARG A 32 7.67 0.85 -7.07
N ASP A 33 7.68 0.65 -5.77
CA ASP A 33 6.48 0.32 -5.01
C ASP A 33 5.47 1.50 -4.96
N ALA A 34 4.21 1.22 -4.65
CA ALA A 34 3.16 2.23 -4.59
C ALA A 34 3.41 3.30 -3.51
N TRP A 35 4.02 2.92 -2.39
CA TRP A 35 4.36 3.83 -1.30
C TRP A 35 5.43 4.83 -1.73
N SER A 36 6.54 4.37 -2.31
CA SER A 36 7.65 5.17 -2.79
C SER A 36 7.18 6.17 -3.85
N ARG A 37 6.33 5.73 -4.78
CA ARG A 37 5.73 6.61 -5.79
C ARG A 37 4.76 7.63 -5.21
N LEU A 38 3.93 7.24 -4.24
CA LEU A 38 3.08 8.18 -3.50
C LEU A 38 3.90 9.16 -2.65
N ALA A 39 5.07 8.73 -2.16
CA ALA A 39 5.96 9.58 -1.39
C ALA A 39 6.63 10.66 -2.23
N MET A 40 6.87 10.38 -3.50
CA MET A 40 7.31 11.40 -4.46
C MET A 40 6.19 12.38 -4.84
N ALA A 41 4.92 11.94 -4.82
CA ALA A 41 3.78 12.75 -5.28
C ALA A 41 3.12 13.59 -4.17
N SER A 42 3.24 13.20 -2.90
CA SER A 42 2.55 13.87 -1.79
C SER A 42 3.30 13.69 -0.47
N ASP A 43 3.22 14.68 0.40
CA ASP A 43 3.67 14.61 1.80
C ASP A 43 2.81 13.68 2.66
N LEU A 44 3.33 13.34 3.85
CA LEU A 44 2.59 12.64 4.91
C LEU A 44 1.39 13.49 5.39
N TYR A 45 0.31 12.81 5.78
CA TYR A 45 -0.94 13.37 6.29
C TYR A 45 -1.67 14.33 5.34
N LYS A 46 -1.33 14.31 4.05
CA LYS A 46 -1.94 15.13 3.01
C LYS A 46 -2.69 14.26 2.01
N MET A 47 -4.00 14.49 1.88
CA MET A 47 -4.80 13.90 0.81
C MET A 47 -4.45 14.55 -0.52
N THR A 48 -3.94 13.75 -1.45
CA THR A 48 -3.53 14.20 -2.78
C THR A 48 -4.23 13.39 -3.85
N ARG A 49 -4.76 14.08 -4.86
CA ARG A 49 -5.40 13.45 -6.00
C ARG A 49 -4.37 12.76 -6.88
N LEU A 50 -4.70 11.55 -7.31
CA LEU A 50 -3.87 10.75 -8.21
C LEU A 50 -4.43 10.92 -9.62
N ASP A 51 -4.24 12.11 -10.17
CA ASP A 51 -4.62 12.38 -11.55
C ASP A 51 -3.60 11.67 -12.47
N ALA A 52 -4.06 11.19 -13.63
CA ALA A 52 -3.16 10.65 -14.63
C ALA A 52 -2.33 11.81 -15.20
N GLU A 53 -1.04 11.90 -14.83
CA GLU A 53 -0.15 12.87 -15.46
C GLU A 53 -0.14 12.63 -16.98
N ALA A 54 -0.33 13.71 -17.75
CA ALA A 54 -0.21 13.67 -19.20
C ALA A 54 1.21 13.25 -19.58
N GLY A 55 1.40 11.96 -19.87
CA GLY A 55 2.69 11.38 -20.30
C GLY A 55 3.47 10.61 -19.23
N GLY A 56 2.97 10.51 -17.99
CA GLY A 56 3.59 9.72 -16.91
C GLY A 56 2.97 8.33 -16.75
N ALA A 57 3.72 7.36 -16.20
CA ALA A 57 3.12 6.11 -15.75
C ALA A 57 2.19 6.43 -14.55
N PRO A 58 0.91 6.01 -14.54
CA PRO A 58 -0.01 6.34 -13.43
C PRO A 58 0.53 5.87 -12.07
N VAL A 59 0.49 6.70 -11.02
CA VAL A 59 0.94 6.34 -9.65
C VAL A 59 0.24 5.07 -9.14
N VAL A 60 -1.04 4.96 -9.48
CA VAL A 60 -1.85 3.74 -9.36
C VAL A 60 -2.40 3.45 -10.75
N LYS A 61 -2.27 2.20 -11.22
CA LYS A 61 -2.66 1.78 -12.58
C LYS A 61 -4.13 2.12 -12.82
N SER A 62 -4.37 3.10 -13.71
CA SER A 62 -5.66 3.61 -14.22
C SER A 62 -6.85 3.44 -13.28
N VAL A 63 -7.10 4.48 -12.50
CA VAL A 63 -8.40 4.72 -11.89
C VAL A 63 -9.40 4.85 -13.04
N ASP A 64 -10.50 4.09 -12.99
CA ASP A 64 -11.61 4.20 -13.94
C ASP A 64 -11.88 5.70 -14.22
N PRO A 65 -12.02 6.14 -15.47
CA PRO A 65 -12.19 7.56 -15.81
C PRO A 65 -13.45 8.20 -15.18
N LEU A 66 -14.38 7.40 -14.67
CA LEU A 66 -15.55 7.86 -13.92
C LEU A 66 -15.25 8.14 -12.44
N PHE A 67 -14.03 7.85 -11.99
CA PHE A 67 -13.60 7.95 -10.61
C PHE A 67 -12.43 8.92 -10.45
N TYR A 68 -12.50 9.70 -9.38
CA TYR A 68 -11.33 10.40 -8.88
C TYR A 68 -10.69 9.58 -7.78
N ALA A 69 -9.41 9.27 -7.92
CA ALA A 69 -8.63 8.70 -6.83
C ALA A 69 -7.88 9.79 -6.08
N ALA A 70 -7.79 9.60 -4.78
CA ALA A 70 -6.88 10.32 -3.93
C ALA A 70 -6.24 9.33 -2.97
N ALA A 71 -5.02 9.64 -2.55
CA ALA A 71 -4.31 8.88 -1.54
C ALA A 71 -3.72 9.82 -0.50
N CYS A 72 -3.60 9.31 0.72
CA CYS A 72 -2.89 9.94 1.81
C CYS A 72 -2.00 8.88 2.45
N ARG A 73 -0.74 9.23 2.66
CA ARG A 73 0.18 8.43 3.46
C ARG A 73 0.12 8.95 4.89
N PHE A 74 0.16 8.06 5.85
CA PHE A 74 0.18 8.40 7.27
C PHE A 74 1.06 7.41 8.03
N ASP A 75 1.54 7.81 9.20
CA ASP A 75 2.29 6.95 10.11
C ASP A 75 1.50 6.77 11.41
N LEU A 76 1.29 5.51 11.80
CA LEU A 76 0.61 5.15 13.04
C LEU A 76 1.55 5.15 14.25
N ALA A 77 2.86 5.26 14.05
CA ALA A 77 3.83 5.49 15.11
C ALA A 77 3.65 6.87 15.77
N GLU A 78 3.12 7.84 15.04
CA GLU A 78 2.78 9.19 15.56
C GLU A 78 1.40 9.25 16.23
N GLY A 79 0.64 8.15 16.20
CA GLY A 79 -0.68 8.03 16.82
C GLY A 79 -1.77 7.52 15.87
N MET A 80 -3.00 7.43 16.39
CA MET A 80 -4.16 7.05 15.58
C MET A 80 -4.54 8.15 14.58
N VAL A 81 -5.04 7.75 13.41
CA VAL A 81 -5.36 8.66 12.30
C VAL A 81 -6.85 8.65 12.04
N ARG A 82 -7.48 9.82 12.04
CA ARG A 82 -8.89 9.96 11.65
C ARG A 82 -9.00 10.45 10.22
N VAL A 83 -9.64 9.65 9.37
CA VAL A 83 -9.90 9.97 7.98
C VAL A 83 -11.34 10.45 7.84
N LYS A 84 -11.50 11.67 7.33
CA LYS A 84 -12.81 12.27 7.05
C LYS A 84 -12.87 12.84 5.65
N ALA A 85 -14.03 12.76 5.02
CA ALA A 85 -14.33 13.57 3.85
C ALA A 85 -15.69 14.27 4.00
N PRO A 86 -15.75 15.60 3.80
CA PRO A 86 -17.02 16.31 3.72
C PRO A 86 -17.69 16.07 2.36
N GLY A 87 -19.02 16.14 2.35
CA GLY A 87 -19.82 16.12 1.13
C GLY A 87 -20.48 14.78 0.83
N LYS A 88 -21.35 14.79 -0.19
CA LYS A 88 -22.07 13.62 -0.69
C LYS A 88 -21.82 13.50 -2.18
N VAL A 89 -21.19 12.40 -2.58
CA VAL A 89 -20.98 12.03 -3.98
C VAL A 89 -21.85 10.83 -4.33
N PRO A 90 -22.14 10.57 -5.62
CA PRO A 90 -22.99 9.44 -6.02
C PRO A 90 -22.47 8.08 -5.58
N PHE A 91 -21.14 7.93 -5.48
CA PHE A 91 -20.48 6.74 -4.96
C PHE A 91 -19.08 7.10 -4.46
N TRP A 92 -18.63 6.46 -3.39
CA TRP A 92 -17.23 6.50 -2.96
C TRP A 92 -16.82 5.18 -2.34
N SER A 93 -15.54 4.83 -2.48
CA SER A 93 -14.95 3.74 -1.71
C SER A 93 -13.59 4.15 -1.16
N ILE A 94 -13.18 3.50 -0.09
CA ILE A 94 -11.88 3.65 0.53
C ILE A 94 -11.26 2.28 0.76
N SER A 95 -9.94 2.22 0.68
CA SER A 95 -9.15 1.06 1.05
C SER A 95 -7.93 1.53 1.84
N VAL A 96 -7.62 0.81 2.91
CA VAL A 96 -6.45 1.04 3.76
C VAL A 96 -5.41 -0.01 3.43
N TYR A 97 -4.20 0.44 3.12
CA TYR A 97 -3.09 -0.43 2.75
C TYR A 97 -1.97 -0.36 3.79
N ASP A 98 -1.31 -1.47 4.04
CA ASP A 98 -0.07 -1.50 4.82
C ASP A 98 1.15 -1.03 3.98
N ARG A 99 2.32 -1.00 4.61
CA ARG A 99 3.58 -0.61 3.96
C ARG A 99 3.99 -1.56 2.81
N GLY A 100 3.57 -2.83 2.87
CA GLY A 100 3.80 -3.83 1.82
C GLY A 100 2.81 -3.75 0.66
N GLY A 101 1.81 -2.87 0.73
CA GLY A 101 0.76 -2.73 -0.28
C GLY A 101 -0.37 -3.74 -0.13
N HIS A 102 -0.49 -4.44 1.01
CA HIS A 102 -1.63 -5.30 1.29
C HIS A 102 -2.85 -4.49 1.70
N ASN A 103 -4.03 -4.80 1.14
CA ASN A 103 -5.29 -4.18 1.56
C ASN A 103 -5.75 -4.80 2.89
N ILE A 104 -5.75 -4.00 3.95
CA ILE A 104 -6.13 -4.43 5.30
C ILE A 104 -7.64 -4.27 5.52
N TYR A 105 -8.24 -3.24 4.95
CA TYR A 105 -9.67 -2.97 5.08
C TYR A 105 -10.19 -2.10 3.94
N SER A 106 -11.40 -2.39 3.47
CA SER A 106 -12.08 -1.58 2.45
C SER A 106 -13.58 -1.51 2.69
N PHE A 107 -14.17 -0.36 2.36
CA PHE A 107 -15.60 -0.11 2.48
C PHE A 107 -16.04 1.04 1.57
N ASN A 108 -17.34 1.25 1.45
CA ASN A 108 -17.94 2.25 0.56
C ASN A 108 -19.13 2.95 1.23
N ASP A 109 -19.77 3.86 0.50
CA ASP A 109 -20.93 4.62 0.96
C ASP A 109 -22.12 3.74 1.37
N HIS A 110 -22.26 2.54 0.80
CA HIS A 110 -23.34 1.61 1.14
C HIS A 110 -23.10 0.84 2.44
N SER A 111 -21.85 0.56 2.79
CA SER A 111 -21.49 -0.13 4.03
C SER A 111 -21.12 0.82 5.19
N ALA A 112 -20.88 2.10 4.89
CA ALA A 112 -20.58 3.11 5.89
C ALA A 112 -21.83 3.55 6.67
N THR A 113 -21.66 3.77 7.98
CA THR A 113 -22.72 4.36 8.80
C THR A 113 -23.03 5.78 8.32
N ALA A 114 -24.30 6.04 7.98
CA ALA A 114 -24.80 7.30 7.41
C ALA A 114 -24.22 7.70 6.04
N GLY A 115 -23.50 6.80 5.33
CA GLY A 115 -22.97 7.05 3.99
C GLY A 115 -21.89 8.15 3.92
N VAL A 116 -21.31 8.50 5.07
CA VAL A 116 -20.24 9.49 5.20
C VAL A 116 -18.91 8.83 5.55
N LEU A 117 -17.82 9.37 5.02
CA LEU A 117 -16.48 8.92 5.39
C LEU A 117 -16.06 9.62 6.69
N ASP A 118 -16.11 8.89 7.80
CA ASP A 118 -15.54 9.28 9.09
C ASP A 118 -15.06 8.01 9.82
N THR A 119 -13.78 7.70 9.69
CA THR A 119 -13.20 6.47 10.24
C THR A 119 -11.88 6.76 10.96
N VAL A 120 -11.52 5.91 11.92
CA VAL A 120 -10.24 5.96 12.61
C VAL A 120 -9.44 4.72 12.25
N VAL A 121 -8.20 4.93 11.83
CA VAL A 121 -7.20 3.91 11.57
C VAL A 121 -6.23 3.89 12.74
N LEU A 122 -5.99 2.71 13.27
CA LEU A 122 -5.16 2.49 14.46
C LEU A 122 -4.62 1.06 14.45
N THR A 123 -3.59 0.82 15.25
CA THR A 123 -3.02 -0.52 15.43
C THR A 123 -3.83 -1.34 16.44
N PRO A 124 -3.69 -2.69 16.44
CA PRO A 124 -4.26 -3.52 17.49
C PRO A 124 -3.81 -3.14 18.90
N ALA A 125 -2.59 -2.60 19.06
CA ALA A 125 -2.12 -2.08 20.34
C ALA A 125 -2.87 -0.80 20.74
N GLN A 126 -3.04 0.14 19.82
CA GLN A 126 -3.81 1.37 20.03
C GLN A 126 -5.31 1.11 20.29
N MET A 127 -5.89 0.04 19.74
CA MET A 127 -7.28 -0.37 20.07
C MET A 127 -7.49 -0.57 21.58
N ILE A 128 -6.47 -1.06 22.29
CA ILE A 128 -6.57 -1.35 23.72
C ILE A 128 -6.70 -0.05 24.53
N GLU A 129 -6.12 1.05 24.06
CA GLU A 129 -6.15 2.36 24.74
C GLU A 129 -7.51 3.06 24.62
N VAL A 130 -8.31 2.72 23.61
CA VAL A 130 -9.60 3.37 23.31
C VAL A 130 -10.80 2.55 23.81
N ARG A 131 -10.55 1.36 24.36
CA ARG A 131 -11.59 0.46 24.91
C ARG A 131 -11.89 0.75 26.37
#